data_AF-A0AAE3UA11-F1
#
_entry.id   AF-A0AAE3UA11-F1
#
_cell.length_a   1.000
_cell.length_b   1.000
_cell.length_c   1.000
_cell.angle_alpha   90.00
_cell.angle_beta   90.00
_cell.angle_gamma   90.00
#
_symmetry.space_group_name_H-M   'P 1'
#
loop_
_entity.id
_entity.type
_entity.pdbx_description
1 polymer ?
#
loop_
_entity_poly.entity_id
_entity_poly.type
_entity_poly.pdbx_seq_one_letter_code
_entity_poly.pdbx_strand_id
1 'polypeptide(L)'
;MEQVDKQHFTEKEAYQIGLQIDIDWTKTNFEEFRQGLEIEMEHELYDPSTDVTGNDPILTGKIALAHLNEFPDYYSRLIKCFSH
;
A
#
# COMPACT_ATOMS: atom_id res chain seq x y z
N MET A 1 -12.33 -2.66 -22.92
CA MET A 1 -11.28 -3.10 -21.99
C MET A 1 -10.50 -1.84 -21.66
N GLU A 2 -10.97 -1.09 -20.67
CA GLU A 2 -10.22 0.03 -20.11
C GLU A 2 -8.95 -0.57 -19.50
N GLN A 3 -7.81 -0.15 -20.03
CA GLN A 3 -6.54 -0.46 -19.39
C GLN A 3 -6.53 0.31 -18.09
N VAL A 4 -6.65 -0.41 -16.99
CA VAL A 4 -6.47 0.14 -15.66
C VAL A 4 -5.02 0.56 -15.62
N ASP A 5 -4.78 1.87 -15.75
CA ASP A 5 -3.48 2.47 -15.47
C ASP A 5 -3.11 2.03 -14.06
N LYS A 6 -2.19 1.07 -13.96
CA LYS A 6 -1.63 0.67 -12.66
C LYS A 6 -1.06 1.94 -12.05
N GLN A 7 -1.71 2.45 -11.01
CA GLN A 7 -1.17 3.53 -10.19
C GLN A 7 0.06 2.98 -9.48
N HIS A 8 1.19 3.03 -10.19
CA HIS A 8 2.47 2.69 -9.64
C HIS A 8 2.97 3.88 -8.83
N PHE A 9 2.98 3.73 -7.51
CA PHE A 9 3.67 4.68 -6.65
C PHE A 9 5.16 4.64 -6.96
N THR A 10 5.71 5.78 -7.36
CA THR A 10 7.16 5.90 -7.52
C THR A 10 7.85 5.76 -6.16
N GLU A 11 9.12 5.35 -6.15
CA GLU A 11 9.91 5.28 -4.91
C GLU A 11 9.88 6.61 -4.15
N LYS A 12 9.93 7.73 -4.89
CA LYS A 12 9.88 9.06 -4.30
C LYS A 12 8.54 9.32 -3.62
N GLU A 13 7.43 9.01 -4.27
CA GLU A 13 6.09 9.20 -3.69
C GLU A 13 5.89 8.33 -2.46
N ALA A 14 6.22 7.05 -2.54
CA ALA A 14 6.14 6.13 -1.40
C ALA A 14 7.00 6.62 -0.23
N TYR A 15 8.21 7.12 -0.50
CA TYR A 15 9.06 7.70 0.53
C TYR A 15 8.46 8.96 1.15
N GLN A 16 7.89 9.87 0.34
CA GLN A 16 7.23 11.08 0.85
C GLN A 16 6.01 10.74 1.73
N ILE A 17 5.20 9.75 1.33
CA ILE A 17 4.06 9.28 2.12
C ILE A 17 4.55 8.70 3.45
N GLY A 18 5.57 7.84 3.42
CA GLY A 18 6.15 7.26 4.62
C GLY A 18 6.74 8.29 5.58
N LEU A 19 7.34 9.37 5.06
CA LEU A 19 7.78 10.51 5.88
C LEU A 19 6.61 11.24 6.55
N GLN A 20 5.49 11.42 5.85
CA GLN A 20 4.32 12.12 6.40
C GLN A 20 3.60 11.34 7.50
N ILE A 21 3.80 10.02 7.57
CA ILE A 21 3.22 9.15 8.60
C ILE A 21 4.27 8.63 9.60
N ASP A 22 5.46 9.24 9.61
CA ASP A 22 6.57 8.92 10.52
C ASP A 22 6.99 7.43 10.51
N ILE A 23 7.12 6.83 9.32
CA ILE A 23 7.63 5.45 9.20
C ILE A 23 9.06 5.34 9.73
N ASP A 24 9.27 4.34 10.58
CA ASP A 24 10.59 3.88 10.99
C ASP A 24 11.14 2.88 9.98
N TRP A 25 11.90 3.37 8.99
CA TRP A 25 12.55 2.55 7.97
C TRP A 25 13.62 1.58 8.53
N THR A 26 13.98 1.68 9.82
CA THR A 26 14.85 0.68 10.47
C THR A 26 14.08 -0.59 10.86
N LYS A 27 12.74 -0.50 10.95
CA LYS A 27 11.84 -1.59 11.30
C LYS A 27 10.97 -2.05 10.13
N THR A 28 10.60 -1.12 9.26
CA THR A 28 9.71 -1.37 8.13
C THR A 28 10.51 -1.49 6.84
N ASN A 29 10.25 -2.55 6.07
CA ASN A 29 10.84 -2.71 4.74
C ASN A 29 10.16 -1.75 3.75
N PHE A 30 10.97 -0.94 3.07
CA PHE A 30 10.49 0.03 2.10
C PHE A 30 9.73 -0.60 0.93
N GLU A 31 10.18 -1.72 0.39
CA GLU A 31 9.50 -2.37 -0.75
C GLU A 31 8.17 -2.98 -0.34
N GLU A 32 8.08 -3.58 0.85
CA GLU A 32 6.80 -4.08 1.38
C GLU A 32 5.80 -2.94 1.56
N PHE A 33 6.27 -1.77 2.04
CA PHE A 33 5.42 -0.59 2.16
C PHE A 33 4.96 -0.05 0.81
N ARG A 34 5.87 0.04 -0.16
CA ARG A 34 5.54 0.48 -1.52
C ARG A 34 4.55 -0.46 -2.20
N GLN A 35 4.73 -1.77 -2.04
CA GLN A 35 3.77 -2.78 -2.53
C GLN A 35 2.42 -2.66 -1.83
N GLY A 36 2.41 -2.40 -0.53
CA GLY A 36 1.19 -2.16 0.22
C GLY A 36 0.39 -0.97 -0.30
N LEU A 37 1.05 0.15 -0.58
CA LEU A 37 0.41 1.32 -1.17
C LEU A 37 -0.29 1.00 -2.49
N GLU A 38 0.34 0.20 -3.36
CA GLU A 38 -0.25 -0.20 -4.64
C GLU A 38 -1.48 -1.11 -4.45
N ILE A 39 -1.39 -2.09 -3.54
CA ILE A 39 -2.46 -3.07 -3.31
C ILE A 39 -3.67 -2.44 -2.63
N GLU A 40 -3.46 -1.64 -1.59
CA GLU A 40 -4.57 -1.01 -0.86
C GLU A 40 -5.28 0.02 -1.75
N MET A 41 -4.54 0.82 -2.54
CA MET A 41 -5.15 1.76 -3.50
C MET A 41 -5.95 1.04 -4.59
N GLU A 42 -5.47 -0.12 -5.05
CA GLU A 42 -6.21 -0.93 -6.03
C GLU A 42 -7.56 -1.38 -5.44
N HIS A 43 -7.58 -1.91 -4.21
CA HIS A 43 -8.82 -2.30 -3.55
C HIS A 43 -9.80 -1.12 -3.36
N GLU A 44 -9.30 0.04 -2.97
CA GLU A 44 -10.09 1.27 -2.79
C GLU A 44 -10.81 1.69 -4.09
N LEU A 45 -10.15 1.56 -5.25
CA LEU A 45 -10.71 1.93 -6.55
C LEU A 45 -11.74 0.92 -7.09
N TYR A 46 -11.57 -0.38 -6.80
CA TYR A 46 -12.44 -1.44 -7.34
C TYR A 46 -13.63 -1.78 -6.46
N ASP A 47 -13.55 -1.55 -5.15
CA ASP A 47 -14.66 -1.78 -4.22
C ASP A 47 -15.03 -0.51 -3.44
N PRO A 48 -15.91 0.35 -4.01
CA PRO A 48 -16.40 1.56 -3.35
C PRO A 48 -17.13 1.29 -2.03
N SER A 49 -17.53 0.04 -1.76
CA SER A 49 -18.17 -0.32 -0.48
C SER A 49 -17.17 -0.45 0.67
N THR A 50 -15.89 -0.57 0.35
CA THR A 50 -14.77 -0.62 1.30
C THR A 50 -13.83 0.60 1.21
N ASP A 51 -14.12 1.56 0.33
CA ASP A 51 -13.37 2.82 0.24
C ASP A 51 -13.55 3.65 1.54
N VAL A 52 -12.54 3.58 2.39
CA VAL A 52 -12.46 4.30 3.67
C VAL A 52 -11.50 5.49 3.62
N THR A 53 -10.76 5.65 2.52
CA THR A 53 -9.70 6.67 2.39
C THR A 53 -10.08 7.81 1.46
N GLY A 54 -11.00 7.59 0.52
CA GLY A 54 -11.36 8.55 -0.52
C GLY A 54 -10.21 8.82 -1.50
N ASN A 55 -9.33 7.84 -1.74
CA ASN A 55 -8.07 7.97 -2.49
C ASN A 55 -7.04 8.92 -1.84
N ASP A 56 -7.06 9.09 -0.51
CA ASP A 56 -6.01 9.84 0.20
C ASP A 56 -4.77 8.95 0.41
N PRO A 57 -3.64 9.23 -0.26
CA PRO A 57 -2.43 8.41 -0.18
C PRO A 57 -1.86 8.29 1.24
N ILE A 58 -2.17 9.25 2.14
CA ILE A 58 -1.72 9.23 3.53
C ILE A 58 -2.53 8.23 4.35
N LEU A 59 -3.84 8.14 4.09
CA LEU A 59 -4.69 7.14 4.72
C LEU A 59 -4.35 5.74 4.21
N THR A 60 -4.19 5.57 2.90
CA THR A 60 -3.71 4.32 2.29
C THR A 60 -2.37 3.88 2.89
N GLY A 61 -1.43 4.82 3.07
CA GLY A 61 -0.15 4.54 3.72
C GLY A 61 -0.28 4.11 5.19
N LYS A 62 -1.23 4.66 5.94
CA LYS A 62 -1.47 4.22 7.33
C LYS A 62 -2.03 2.80 7.40
N ILE A 63 -2.90 2.42 6.47
CA ILE A 63 -3.43 1.06 6.37
C ILE A 63 -2.29 0.09 6.04
N ALA A 64 -1.48 0.42 5.04
CA ALA A 64 -0.33 -0.40 4.67
C ALA A 64 0.67 -0.57 5.82
N LEU A 65 0.94 0.51 6.55
CA LEU A 65 1.79 0.46 7.74
C LEU A 65 1.17 -0.39 8.86
N ALA A 66 -0.14 -0.35 9.06
CA ALA A 66 -0.82 -1.17 10.07
C ALA A 66 -0.59 -2.66 9.81
N HIS A 67 -0.74 -3.10 8.55
CA HIS A 67 -0.47 -4.49 8.17
C HIS A 67 0.99 -4.90 8.34
N LEU A 68 1.93 -4.00 8.02
CA LEU A 68 3.37 -4.28 8.22
C LEU A 68 3.79 -4.32 9.69
N ASN A 69 3.06 -3.63 10.57
CA ASN A 69 3.28 -3.74 12.01
C ASN A 69 2.79 -5.08 12.58
N GLU A 70 1.81 -5.74 11.94
CA GLU A 70 1.38 -7.09 12.30
C GLU A 70 2.32 -8.16 11.74
N PHE A 71 2.66 -8.04 10.44
CA PHE A 71 3.57 -8.94 9.76
C PHE A 71 4.51 -8.16 8.84
N PRO A 72 5.84 -8.17 9.10
CA PRO A 72 6.79 -7.42 8.28
C PRO A 72 6.86 -7.84 6.80
N ASP A 73 6.35 -9.02 6.44
CA ASP A 73 6.28 -9.59 5.09
C ASP A 73 4.84 -9.80 4.60
N TYR A 74 3.89 -9.01 5.14
CA TYR A 74 2.46 -9.15 4.87
C TYR A 74 2.13 -9.17 3.36
N TYR A 75 2.65 -8.20 2.60
CA TYR A 75 2.29 -8.06 1.18
C TYR A 75 2.97 -9.12 0.32
N SER A 76 4.20 -9.51 0.66
CA SER A 76 4.82 -10.70 0.07
C SER A 76 4.00 -11.98 0.27
N ARG A 77 3.34 -12.17 1.42
CA ARG A 77 2.46 -13.32 1.68
C ARG A 77 1.16 -13.20 0.90
N LEU A 78 0.57 -12.02 0.89
CA LEU A 78 -0.67 -11.73 0.19
C LEU A 78 -0.54 -12.04 -1.30
N ILE A 79 0.52 -11.54 -1.95
CA ILE A 79 0.80 -11.80 -3.38
C ILE A 79 0.93 -13.31 -3.65
N LYS A 80 1.60 -14.05 -2.77
CA LYS A 80 1.73 -15.52 -2.90
C LYS A 80 0.38 -16.24 -2.81
N CYS A 81 -0.54 -15.74 -1.99
CA CYS A 81 -1.87 -16.32 -1.84
C CYS A 81 -2.79 -16.04 -3.04
N PHE A 82 -2.64 -14.90 -3.73
CA PHE A 82 -3.46 -14.54 -4.89
C PHE A 82 -2.93 -15.05 -6.24
N SER A 83 -1.68 -15.53 -6.31
CA SER A 83 -1.05 -15.95 -7.57
C SER A 83 -1.41 -17.37 -8.06
N HIS A 84 -2.65 -17.85 -7.85
CA HIS A 84 -3.13 -19.15 -8.33
C HIS A 84 -4.05 -19.06 -9.55
#